data_AF-A0A1Y2VZM7-F1
#
_entry.id   AF-A0A1Y2VZM7-F1
#
_cell.length_a   1.000
_cell.length_b   1.000
_cell.length_c   1.000
_cell.angle_alpha   90.00
_cell.angle_beta   90.00
_cell.angle_gamma   90.00
#
_symmetry.space_group_name_H-M   'P 1'
#
loop_
_entity.id
_entity.type
_entity.pdbx_description
1 polymer ?
#
loop_
_entity_poly.entity_id
_entity_poly.type
_entity_poly.pdbx_seq_one_letter_code
_entity_poly.pdbx_strand_id
1 'polypeptide(L)'
;MDVIPSGFYLCECCPKKPKRFDTTEELSAHESEKQYECSFCGSRFKSKNEAERHQNSLHLRRHAWSCWNIPPNDRYASLFRESIDQPGLADTCGYCGQDFPRSGGIVLEKDLEERLNHVREVHKFGECNSSKQFYRADNFRQHLKHAHHATSGKWTNALENACMIDTPPVHESGVR
;
A
#
# COMPACT_ATOMS: atom_id res chain seq x y z
N MET A 1 21.51 51.12 -16.75
CA MET A 1 21.39 50.73 -15.34
C MET A 1 19.88 50.68 -15.10
N ASP A 2 19.20 49.53 -15.05
CA ASP A 2 19.62 48.20 -14.59
C ASP A 2 18.80 47.11 -15.29
N VAL A 3 19.48 46.13 -15.88
CA VAL A 3 18.87 44.85 -16.25
C VAL A 3 19.18 43.91 -15.10
N ILE A 4 18.17 43.52 -14.32
CA ILE A 4 18.28 42.44 -13.34
C ILE A 4 17.60 41.21 -13.95
N PRO A 5 18.34 40.23 -14.51
CA PRO A 5 17.77 38.92 -14.73
C PRO A 5 17.95 38.12 -13.43
N SER A 6 17.10 38.36 -12.44
CA SER A 6 16.93 37.41 -11.33
C SER A 6 15.94 36.33 -11.78
N GLY A 7 16.32 35.60 -12.84
CA GLY A 7 15.54 34.49 -13.36
C GLY A 7 16.02 33.20 -12.70
N PHE A 8 15.17 32.59 -11.87
CA PHE A 8 15.37 31.21 -11.44
C PHE A 8 14.66 30.26 -12.41
N TYR A 9 15.19 29.05 -12.55
CA TYR A 9 14.65 27.99 -13.38
C TYR A 9 13.86 27.01 -12.51
N LEU A 10 12.69 26.57 -12.99
CA LEU A 10 11.85 25.59 -12.30
C LEU A 10 11.91 24.26 -13.03
N CYS A 11 12.14 23.18 -12.30
CA CYS A 11 12.08 21.84 -12.89
C CYS A 11 10.63 21.37 -13.03
N GLU A 12 10.20 21.18 -14.29
CA GLU A 12 8.88 20.66 -14.63
C GLU A 12 8.77 19.15 -14.36
N CYS A 13 9.89 18.43 -14.34
CA CYS A 13 9.96 17.01 -14.02
C CYS A 13 9.66 16.69 -12.54
N CYS A 14 9.47 17.71 -11.68
CA CYS A 14 9.22 17.61 -10.23
C CYS A 14 7.84 18.13 -9.79
N PRO A 15 6.72 17.73 -10.40
CA PRO A 15 5.44 18.44 -10.25
C PRO A 15 4.92 18.50 -8.81
N LYS A 16 5.25 17.53 -7.95
CA LYS A 16 4.84 17.53 -6.54
C LYS A 16 5.60 18.50 -5.64
N LYS A 17 6.87 18.77 -5.94
CA LYS A 17 7.73 19.70 -5.22
C LYS A 17 8.70 20.31 -6.23
N PRO A 18 8.24 21.30 -7.02
CA PRO A 18 9.06 21.94 -8.04
C PRO A 18 10.32 22.49 -7.38
N LYS A 19 11.49 22.05 -7.87
CA LYS A 19 12.77 22.57 -7.43
C LYS A 19 13.11 23.81 -8.24
N ARG A 20 13.69 24.78 -7.53
CA ARG A 20 14.16 26.06 -8.07
C ARG A 20 15.68 25.96 -8.22
N PHE A 21 16.22 26.47 -9.32
CA PHE A 21 17.64 26.49 -9.63
C PHE A 21 18.02 27.89 -10.09
N ASP A 22 19.22 28.35 -9.76
CA ASP A 22 19.65 29.69 -10.13
C ASP A 22 20.30 29.70 -11.53
N THR A 23 20.71 28.53 -12.02
CA THR A 23 21.33 28.36 -13.35
C THR A 23 20.67 27.26 -14.17
N THR A 24 20.82 27.36 -15.50
CA THR A 24 20.41 26.31 -16.46
C THR A 24 21.21 25.02 -16.27
N GLU A 25 22.47 25.13 -15.90
CA GLU A 25 23.39 24.02 -15.68
C GLU A 25 22.95 23.19 -14.47
N GLU A 26 22.56 23.82 -13.37
CA GLU A 26 22.04 23.14 -12.18
C GLU A 26 20.70 22.44 -12.47
N LEU A 27 19.81 23.09 -13.22
CA LEU A 27 18.58 22.46 -13.69
C LEU A 27 18.89 21.24 -14.57
N SER A 28 19.77 21.38 -15.55
CA SER A 28 20.15 20.29 -16.45
C SER A 28 20.82 19.14 -15.71
N ALA A 29 21.69 19.42 -14.74
CA ALA A 29 22.31 18.41 -13.89
C ALA A 29 21.23 17.64 -13.11
N HIS A 30 20.31 18.37 -12.46
CA HIS A 30 19.18 17.77 -11.74
C HIS A 30 18.29 16.88 -12.62
N GLU A 31 18.02 17.31 -13.85
CA GLU A 31 17.21 16.54 -14.79
C GLU A 31 17.96 15.31 -15.30
N SER A 32 19.27 15.42 -15.50
CA SER A 32 20.14 14.30 -15.89
C SER A 32 20.31 13.23 -14.79
N GLU A 33 20.19 13.61 -13.51
CA GLU A 33 20.12 12.66 -12.38
C GLU A 33 18.83 11.82 -12.41
N LYS A 34 17.80 12.28 -13.13
CA LYS A 34 16.49 11.65 -13.22
C LYS A 34 16.28 11.02 -14.59
N GLN A 35 17.01 9.94 -14.81
CA GLN A 35 17.09 9.26 -16.09
C GLN A 35 15.79 8.54 -16.49
N TYR A 36 14.91 8.23 -15.53
CA TYR A 36 13.73 7.39 -15.78
C TYR A 36 12.46 8.24 -15.87
N GLU A 37 11.91 8.34 -17.08
CA GLU A 37 10.70 9.09 -17.36
C GLU A 37 9.44 8.20 -17.32
N CYS A 38 8.34 8.75 -16.82
CA CYS A 38 7.03 8.11 -16.88
C CYS A 38 6.44 8.21 -18.29
N SER A 39 6.17 7.06 -18.89
CA SER A 39 5.52 6.92 -20.20
C SER A 39 4.10 7.52 -20.35
N PHE A 40 3.52 8.08 -19.29
CA PHE A 40 2.14 8.61 -19.31
C PHE A 40 2.04 10.11 -18.96
N CYS A 41 3.03 10.70 -18.30
CA CYS A 41 2.89 12.08 -17.79
C CYS A 41 4.20 12.87 -17.66
N GLY A 42 5.29 12.44 -18.30
CA GLY A 42 6.57 13.16 -18.37
C GLY A 42 7.33 13.30 -17.04
N SER A 43 6.78 12.83 -15.92
CA SER A 43 7.45 12.87 -14.61
C SER A 43 8.73 12.04 -14.64
N ARG A 44 9.84 12.57 -14.10
CA ARG A 44 11.14 11.88 -14.07
C ARG A 44 11.56 11.44 -12.67
N PHE A 45 12.24 10.30 -12.60
CA PHE A 45 12.65 9.60 -11.38
C PHE A 45 14.13 9.23 -11.44
N LYS A 46 14.76 9.13 -10.27
CA LYS A 46 16.19 8.75 -10.13
C LYS A 46 16.42 7.25 -10.30
N SER A 47 15.36 6.44 -10.29
CA SER A 47 15.45 4.99 -10.46
C SER A 47 14.25 4.41 -11.22
N LYS A 48 14.48 3.32 -11.93
CA LYS A 48 13.44 2.56 -12.64
C LYS A 48 12.30 2.14 -11.70
N ASN A 49 12.63 1.65 -10.51
CA ASN A 49 11.66 1.15 -9.54
C ASN A 49 10.71 2.26 -9.04
N GLU A 50 11.20 3.50 -8.91
CA GLU A 50 10.35 4.64 -8.54
C GLU A 50 9.39 5.03 -9.67
N ALA A 51 9.85 4.99 -10.93
CA ALA A 51 9.02 5.22 -12.11
C ALA A 51 7.95 4.15 -12.27
N GLU A 52 8.32 2.87 -12.16
CA GLU A 52 7.39 1.73 -12.21
C GLU A 52 6.33 1.82 -11.10
N ARG A 53 6.74 2.13 -9.86
CA ARG A 53 5.79 2.35 -8.75
C ARG A 53 4.84 3.51 -9.03
N HIS A 54 5.33 4.60 -9.61
CA HIS A 54 4.48 5.73 -10.01
C HIS A 54 3.48 5.31 -11.08
N GLN A 55 3.92 4.63 -12.13
CA GLN A 55 3.06 4.13 -13.20
C GLN A 55 1.98 3.19 -12.68
N ASN A 56 2.38 2.22 -11.85
CA ASN A 56 1.47 1.24 -11.27
C ASN A 56 0.43 1.90 -10.35
N SER A 57 0.78 2.95 -9.60
CA SER A 57 -0.14 3.55 -8.62
C SER A 57 -1.05 4.66 -9.16
N LEU A 58 -0.65 5.36 -10.23
CA LEU A 58 -1.42 6.49 -10.76
C LEU A 58 -2.06 6.21 -12.11
N HIS A 59 -1.40 5.46 -12.97
CA HIS A 59 -1.83 5.28 -14.37
C HIS A 59 -2.46 3.90 -14.58
N LEU A 60 -1.75 2.84 -14.21
CA LEU A 60 -2.18 1.46 -14.49
C LEU A 60 -3.14 0.89 -13.44
N ARG A 61 -2.89 1.19 -12.15
CA ARG A 61 -3.67 0.74 -10.98
C ARG A 61 -3.91 -0.77 -10.89
N ARG A 62 -3.02 -1.59 -11.47
CA ARG A 62 -3.12 -3.07 -11.57
C ARG A 62 -3.51 -3.75 -10.26
N HIS A 63 -3.01 -3.26 -9.14
CA HIS A 63 -3.38 -3.72 -7.82
C HIS A 63 -4.02 -2.58 -7.02
N ALA A 64 -5.09 -2.91 -6.32
CA ALA A 64 -5.65 -2.08 -5.27
C ALA A 64 -5.73 -2.89 -3.97
N TRP A 65 -5.77 -2.20 -2.83
CA TRP A 65 -5.95 -2.83 -1.53
C TRP A 65 -7.13 -2.20 -0.81
N SER A 66 -8.02 -3.03 -0.26
CA SER A 66 -9.12 -2.60 0.59
C SER A 66 -9.34 -3.61 1.72
N CYS A 67 -9.48 -3.12 2.96
CA CYS A 67 -9.85 -3.97 4.09
C CYS A 67 -11.30 -4.48 4.00
N TRP A 68 -12.09 -3.91 3.10
CA TRP A 68 -13.41 -4.43 2.72
C TRP A 68 -13.35 -5.31 1.47
N ASN A 69 -12.18 -5.81 1.07
CA ASN A 69 -12.13 -6.91 0.10
C ASN A 69 -12.26 -8.29 0.75
N ILE A 70 -12.17 -8.36 2.09
CA ILE A 70 -12.22 -9.62 2.83
C ILE A 70 -13.65 -10.21 2.75
N PRO A 71 -13.85 -11.37 2.10
CA PRO A 71 -15.18 -11.93 1.92
C PRO A 71 -15.82 -12.29 3.27
N PRO A 72 -17.14 -12.08 3.45
CA PRO A 72 -17.82 -12.42 4.69
C PRO A 72 -17.66 -13.89 5.09
N ASN A 73 -17.65 -14.78 4.10
CA ASN A 73 -17.57 -16.23 4.29
C ASN A 73 -16.14 -16.73 4.52
N ASP A 74 -15.13 -15.86 4.35
CA ASP A 74 -13.71 -16.22 4.44
C ASP A 74 -12.94 -15.39 5.48
N ARG A 75 -13.68 -14.74 6.39
CA ARG A 75 -13.09 -13.87 7.42
C ARG A 75 -12.06 -14.59 8.28
N TYR A 76 -12.28 -15.87 8.58
CA TYR A 76 -11.34 -16.63 9.39
C TYR A 76 -10.01 -16.85 8.66
N ALA A 77 -10.02 -17.46 7.48
CA ALA A 77 -8.79 -17.83 6.78
C ALA A 77 -8.02 -16.60 6.26
N SER A 78 -8.73 -15.49 5.99
CA SER A 78 -8.11 -14.22 5.58
C SER A 78 -7.51 -13.42 6.75
N LEU A 79 -8.07 -13.52 7.95
CA LEU A 79 -7.65 -12.72 9.12
C LEU A 79 -6.79 -13.47 10.11
N PHE A 80 -6.79 -14.80 10.07
CA PHE A 80 -6.01 -15.65 10.94
C PHE A 80 -5.25 -16.67 10.12
N ARG A 81 -4.05 -16.99 10.58
CA ARG A 81 -3.22 -18.05 10.01
C ARG A 81 -2.74 -18.96 11.12
N GLU A 82 -2.34 -20.16 10.77
CA GLU A 82 -1.68 -21.04 11.75
C GLU A 82 -0.45 -20.36 12.35
N SER A 83 -0.29 -20.51 13.68
CA SER A 83 0.88 -19.99 14.38
C SER A 83 2.15 -20.69 13.93
N ILE A 84 3.18 -19.90 13.65
CA ILE A 84 4.52 -20.41 13.33
C ILE A 84 5.17 -20.95 14.59
N ASP A 85 4.91 -20.31 15.74
CA ASP A 85 5.53 -20.64 17.01
C ASP A 85 4.81 -21.81 17.71
N GLN A 86 3.51 -21.98 17.42
CA GLN A 86 2.69 -23.08 17.93
C GLN A 86 1.84 -23.77 16.83
N PRO A 87 2.49 -24.48 15.90
CA PRO A 87 1.80 -25.14 14.78
C PRO A 87 0.74 -26.12 15.27
N GLY A 88 -0.45 -26.11 14.67
CA GLY A 88 -1.55 -26.99 15.05
C GLY A 88 -2.28 -26.60 16.34
N LEU A 89 -1.68 -25.75 17.19
CA LEU A 89 -2.17 -25.46 18.54
C LEU A 89 -2.72 -24.04 18.69
N ALA A 90 -2.28 -23.10 17.86
CA ALA A 90 -2.77 -21.73 17.89
C ALA A 90 -2.85 -21.11 16.50
N ASP A 91 -3.62 -20.02 16.40
CA ASP A 91 -3.74 -19.20 15.21
C ASP A 91 -3.32 -17.76 15.50
N THR A 92 -2.47 -17.20 14.64
CA THR A 92 -1.96 -15.83 14.73
C THR A 92 -2.90 -14.86 14.02
N CYS A 93 -3.29 -13.78 14.69
CA CYS A 93 -4.05 -12.68 14.10
C CYS A 93 -3.21 -11.93 13.04
N GLY A 94 -3.79 -11.71 11.87
CA GLY A 94 -3.18 -11.00 10.73
C GLY A 94 -3.04 -9.49 10.92
N TYR A 95 -3.71 -8.89 11.90
CA TYR A 95 -3.55 -7.47 12.24
C TYR A 95 -2.43 -7.24 13.26
N CYS A 96 -2.47 -7.96 14.40
CA CYS A 96 -1.58 -7.68 15.53
C CYS A 96 -0.51 -8.74 15.83
N GLY A 97 -0.61 -9.92 15.24
CA GLY A 97 0.31 -11.02 15.52
C GLY A 97 0.04 -11.76 16.84
N GLN A 98 -1.06 -11.48 17.54
CA GLN A 98 -1.42 -12.22 18.74
C GLN A 98 -1.86 -13.65 18.40
N ASP A 99 -1.39 -14.61 19.20
CA ASP A 99 -1.77 -16.02 19.07
C ASP A 99 -3.03 -16.34 19.89
N PHE A 100 -3.92 -17.13 19.28
CA PHE A 100 -5.18 -17.58 19.84
C PHE A 100 -5.21 -19.12 19.87
N PRO A 101 -5.18 -19.75 21.06
CA PRO A 101 -5.21 -21.20 21.20
C PRO A 101 -6.42 -21.86 20.53
N ARG A 102 -6.25 -23.08 20.05
CA ARG A 102 -7.31 -23.95 19.54
C ARG A 102 -7.83 -24.85 20.66
N SER A 103 -9.14 -24.90 20.83
CA SER A 103 -9.73 -25.77 21.84
C SER A 103 -9.66 -27.23 21.43
N GLY A 104 -8.83 -28.01 22.12
CA GLY A 104 -8.67 -29.45 21.85
C GLY A 104 -7.91 -29.76 20.55
N GLY A 105 -7.07 -28.83 20.07
CA GLY A 105 -6.26 -29.02 18.86
C GLY A 105 -7.01 -28.85 17.54
N ILE A 106 -8.30 -28.49 17.60
CA ILE A 106 -9.12 -28.10 16.44
C ILE A 106 -9.76 -26.75 16.70
N VAL A 107 -10.15 -26.06 15.62
CA VAL A 107 -10.86 -24.78 15.73
C VAL A 107 -12.33 -25.06 16.01
N LEU A 108 -12.78 -24.72 17.22
CA LEU A 108 -14.19 -24.81 17.60
C LEU A 108 -14.91 -23.49 17.32
N GLU A 109 -16.25 -23.53 17.25
CA GLU A 109 -17.08 -22.34 17.04
C GLU A 109 -16.82 -21.24 18.08
N LYS A 110 -16.60 -21.62 19.34
CA LYS A 110 -16.24 -20.68 20.41
C LYS A 110 -14.90 -19.95 20.16
N ASP A 111 -13.91 -20.66 19.58
CA ASP A 111 -12.62 -20.07 19.26
C ASP A 111 -12.78 -19.09 18.09
N LEU A 112 -13.63 -19.44 17.11
CA LEU A 112 -13.98 -18.55 16.01
C LEU A 112 -14.69 -17.27 16.51
N GLU A 113 -15.65 -17.39 17.42
CA GLU A 113 -16.37 -16.24 17.95
C GLU A 113 -15.44 -15.31 18.75
N GLU A 114 -14.56 -15.85 19.59
CA GLU A 114 -13.56 -15.05 20.32
C GLU A 114 -12.66 -14.26 19.35
N ARG A 115 -12.18 -14.92 18.31
CA ARG A 115 -11.34 -14.32 17.27
C ARG A 115 -12.06 -13.26 16.46
N LEU A 116 -13.32 -13.51 16.09
CA LEU A 116 -14.17 -12.55 15.39
C LEU A 116 -14.50 -11.33 16.27
N ASN A 117 -14.69 -11.52 17.57
CA ASN A 117 -14.84 -10.42 18.52
C ASN A 117 -13.55 -9.61 18.65
N HIS A 118 -12.40 -10.26 18.74
CA HIS A 118 -11.10 -9.58 18.77
C HIS A 118 -10.91 -8.65 17.54
N VAL A 119 -11.11 -9.14 16.32
CA VAL A 119 -10.93 -8.30 15.12
C VAL A 119 -11.96 -7.18 15.00
N ARG A 120 -13.19 -7.38 15.49
CA ARG A 120 -14.22 -6.33 15.55
C ARG A 120 -13.85 -5.27 16.57
N GLU A 121 -13.56 -5.66 17.80
CA GLU A 121 -13.39 -4.73 18.91
C GLU A 121 -12.03 -4.03 18.92
N VAL A 122 -10.95 -4.76 18.67
CA VAL A 122 -9.57 -4.25 18.71
C VAL A 122 -9.18 -3.61 17.39
N HIS A 123 -9.54 -4.26 16.28
CA HIS A 123 -9.12 -3.85 14.93
C HIS A 123 -10.22 -3.11 14.16
N LYS A 124 -11.39 -2.85 14.76
CA LYS A 124 -12.50 -2.10 14.13
C LYS A 124 -12.87 -2.68 12.76
N PHE A 125 -12.76 -4.00 12.63
CA PHE A 125 -13.00 -4.69 11.38
C PHE A 125 -14.48 -4.56 10.99
N GLY A 126 -14.73 -4.10 9.76
CA GLY A 126 -16.07 -3.83 9.24
C GLY A 126 -16.54 -2.38 9.42
N GLU A 127 -15.81 -1.53 10.14
CA GLU A 127 -16.16 -0.10 10.29
C GLU A 127 -15.57 0.79 9.19
N CYS A 128 -14.70 0.25 8.35
CA CYS A 128 -14.01 1.02 7.31
C CYS A 128 -14.89 1.19 6.05
N ASN A 129 -14.78 2.36 5.41
CA ASN A 129 -15.56 2.70 4.22
C ASN A 129 -15.26 1.76 3.03
N SER A 130 -16.30 1.16 2.45
CA SER A 130 -16.21 0.24 1.30
C SER A 130 -15.61 0.86 0.04
N SER A 131 -15.73 2.16 -0.15
CA SER A 131 -15.14 2.86 -1.29
C SER A 131 -13.65 3.19 -1.09
N LYS A 132 -13.11 2.98 0.12
CA LYS A 132 -11.72 3.27 0.42
C LYS A 132 -10.82 2.16 -0.13
N GLN A 133 -9.93 2.56 -1.02
CA GLN A 133 -8.95 1.71 -1.64
C GLN A 133 -7.61 2.43 -1.74
N PHE A 134 -6.54 1.66 -1.73
CA PHE A 134 -5.17 2.14 -1.84
C PHE A 134 -4.56 1.52 -3.09
N TYR A 135 -3.83 2.30 -3.88
CA TYR A 135 -3.10 1.78 -5.07
C TYR A 135 -1.62 1.54 -4.78
N ARG A 136 -1.29 1.47 -3.49
CA ARG A 136 0.06 1.24 -2.97
C ARG A 136 -0.01 0.46 -1.66
N ALA A 137 0.71 -0.65 -1.60
CA ALA A 137 0.80 -1.49 -0.41
C ALA A 137 1.30 -0.73 0.83
N ASP A 138 2.28 0.17 0.69
CA ASP A 138 2.81 0.92 1.84
C ASP A 138 1.79 1.90 2.43
N ASN A 139 0.99 2.54 1.58
CA ASN A 139 -0.13 3.37 2.05
C ASN A 139 -1.20 2.53 2.75
N PHE A 140 -1.48 1.34 2.21
CA PHE A 140 -2.42 0.41 2.84
C PHE A 140 -1.93 -0.07 4.21
N ARG A 141 -0.65 -0.45 4.36
CA ARG A 141 -0.04 -0.80 5.65
C ARG A 141 -0.14 0.33 6.67
N GLN A 142 0.07 1.58 6.25
CA GLN A 142 -0.12 2.74 7.12
C GLN A 142 -1.58 2.89 7.55
N HIS A 143 -2.52 2.63 6.65
CA HIS A 143 -3.93 2.61 7.01
C HIS A 143 -4.25 1.52 8.03
N LEU A 144 -3.78 0.28 7.82
CA LEU A 144 -3.92 -0.80 8.80
C LEU A 144 -3.37 -0.40 10.17
N LYS A 145 -2.19 0.21 10.20
CA LYS A 145 -1.57 0.68 11.45
C LYS A 145 -2.43 1.71 12.18
N HIS A 146 -2.92 2.73 11.48
CA HIS A 146 -3.56 3.88 12.12
C HIS A 146 -5.08 3.72 12.32
N ALA A 147 -5.76 2.95 11.47
CA ALA A 147 -7.20 2.76 11.54
C ALA A 147 -7.61 1.40 12.14
N HIS A 148 -6.73 0.40 12.02
CA HIS A 148 -6.99 -0.94 12.51
C HIS A 148 -6.00 -1.35 13.62
N HIS A 149 -5.20 -0.43 14.15
CA HIS A 149 -4.19 -0.72 15.20
C HIS A 149 -3.27 -1.90 14.86
N ALA A 150 -3.01 -2.12 13.57
CA ALA A 150 -2.18 -3.22 13.12
C ALA A 150 -0.71 -2.98 13.44
N THR A 151 0.02 -4.05 13.71
CA THR A 151 1.46 -4.05 13.97
C THR A 151 2.20 -4.74 12.83
N SER A 152 3.44 -4.32 12.57
CA SER A 152 4.27 -4.92 11.54
C SER A 152 4.94 -6.19 12.05
N GLY A 153 4.91 -7.26 11.26
CA GLY A 153 5.51 -8.53 11.63
C GLY A 153 5.41 -9.56 10.51
N LYS A 154 5.80 -10.81 10.79
CA LYS A 154 5.79 -11.90 9.79
C LYS A 154 4.37 -12.23 9.28
N TRP A 155 3.32 -11.77 9.94
CA TRP A 155 1.90 -12.01 9.63
C TRP A 155 1.30 -11.02 8.64
N THR A 156 1.87 -9.83 8.48
CA THR A 156 1.21 -8.74 7.75
C THR A 156 1.06 -9.00 6.25
N ASN A 157 1.93 -9.81 5.65
CA ASN A 157 1.88 -10.11 4.22
C ASN A 157 0.63 -10.91 3.85
N ALA A 158 0.17 -11.80 4.74
CA ALA A 158 -1.03 -12.59 4.49
C ALA A 158 -2.28 -11.71 4.45
N LEU A 159 -2.44 -10.83 5.44
CA LEU A 159 -3.54 -9.87 5.48
C LEU A 159 -3.50 -8.90 4.28
N GLU A 160 -2.31 -8.43 3.90
CA GLU A 160 -2.15 -7.58 2.71
C GLU A 160 -2.63 -8.27 1.44
N ASN A 161 -2.24 -9.53 1.23
CA ASN A 161 -2.64 -10.29 0.05
C ASN A 161 -4.14 -10.56 0.05
N ALA A 162 -4.74 -10.89 1.20
CA ALA A 162 -6.19 -11.09 1.32
C ALA A 162 -6.98 -9.80 1.01
N CYS A 163 -6.40 -8.63 1.28
CA CYS A 163 -7.00 -7.34 0.97
C CYS A 163 -6.73 -6.85 -0.46
N MET A 164 -5.91 -7.57 -1.25
CA MET A 164 -5.52 -7.16 -2.58
C MET A 164 -6.60 -7.51 -3.61
N ILE A 165 -6.85 -6.58 -4.52
CA ILE A 165 -7.76 -6.69 -5.65
C ILE A 165 -6.90 -6.59 -6.91
N ASP A 166 -6.89 -7.66 -7.70
CA ASP A 166 -6.34 -7.63 -9.04
C ASP A 166 -7.34 -6.93 -9.97
N THR A 167 -6.91 -5.83 -10.58
CA THR A 167 -7.70 -5.15 -11.60
C THR A 167 -7.17 -5.52 -12.98
N PRO A 168 -8.05 -5.80 -13.95
CA PRO A 168 -7.63 -6.09 -15.30
C PRO A 168 -6.88 -4.88 -15.89
N PRO A 169 -5.87 -5.11 -16.75
CA PRO A 169 -5.09 -4.02 -17.33
C PRO A 169 -6.00 -3.05 -18.10
N VAL A 170 -5.93 -1.77 -17.76
CA VAL A 170 -6.54 -0.71 -18.56
C VAL A 170 -5.81 -0.70 -19.91
N HIS A 171 -6.55 -0.94 -21.00
CA HIS A 171 -6.00 -0.95 -22.35
C HIS A 171 -5.18 0.32 -22.63
N GLU A 172 -4.02 0.13 -23.25
CA GLU A 172 -3.09 1.16 -23.70
C GLU A 172 -3.70 2.01 -24.83
N SER A 173 -4.65 2.89 -24.51
CA SER A 173 -5.16 3.88 -25.46
C SER A 173 -4.79 5.28 -24.97
N GLY A 174 -3.55 5.69 -25.26
CA GLY A 174 -3.13 7.07 -25.04
C GLY A 174 -1.63 7.27 -24.86
N VAL A 175 -0.81 6.66 -25.71
CA VAL A 175 0.57 7.14 -25.89
C VAL A 175 0.48 8.39 -26.76
N ARG A 176 0.73 9.56 -26.17
CA ARG A 176 1.15 10.76 -26.90
C ARG A 176 2.63 10.96 -26.64
#